data_AF-A0A928J0J3-F1
#
_entry.id   AF-A0A928J0J3-F1
#
_cell.length_a   1.000
_cell.length_b   1.000
_cell.length_c   1.000
_cell.angle_alpha   90.00
_cell.angle_beta   90.00
_cell.angle_gamma   90.00
#
_symmetry.space_group_name_H-M   'P 1'
#
loop_
_entity.id
_entity.type
_entity.pdbx_description
1 polymer ?
#
loop_
_entity_poly.entity_id
_entity_poly.type
_entity_poly.pdbx_seq_one_letter_code
_entity_poly.pdbx_strand_id
1 'polypeptide(L)'
;MEKMTFRQKVENFWYHNKFTTIVVSVFAIFIIIATVQLFTKKEPDANFLYMGPGAVAFSGEALMQESIAEVMKEDYNKDGEKYVDYIELTALDTDKNFDDTEGDFATGYTSAQVQKTVGETFAAHIIAGDSMIYLIDDSFFNVAKETGVLMPLKEALGYTPDIAVNEYAVYLSDLDIYYMPGFNLFPESTMLCIRYPVTLTSGKAEVENRERCNISVFKDMLSYVYPDKPVEIVRPDPIVTSLEDFKIMLKDYSEEKKLSISEDLIDSAQDLTPEGAFEKTGANVFKAGNVTYIVYYEEIYVIGKNIGGNGVTDIEVCNFDGDDKFDFIFTYTYKSGDNTISSASVFDFGAMKEKFLSFESPSPLMLKRINDAKFEMYSFNEDGIYQKHLYTATSDGKDIIIVIKDV
;
A
#
# COMPACT_ATOMS: atom_id res chain seq x y z
N MET A 1 -5.75 69.33 51.25
CA MET A 1 -5.57 68.46 50.07
C MET A 1 -6.89 67.81 49.77
N GLU A 2 -7.61 68.28 48.75
CA GLU A 2 -8.83 67.61 48.30
C GLU A 2 -8.50 66.18 47.85
N LYS A 3 -9.18 65.20 48.43
CA LYS A 3 -9.07 63.81 47.99
C LYS A 3 -9.74 63.71 46.63
N MET A 4 -8.94 63.60 45.57
CA MET A 4 -9.45 63.28 44.23
C MET A 4 -10.35 62.05 44.30
N THR A 5 -11.54 62.18 43.73
CA THR A 5 -12.49 61.07 43.61
C THR A 5 -11.92 59.99 42.69
N PHE A 6 -12.37 58.74 42.87
CA PHE A 6 -11.85 57.59 42.11
C PHE A 6 -11.94 57.80 40.59
N ARG A 7 -13.03 58.41 40.10
CA ARG A 7 -13.19 58.80 38.68
C ARG A 7 -12.12 59.78 38.21
N GLN A 8 -11.88 60.85 38.97
CA GLN A 8 -10.86 61.85 38.60
C GLN A 8 -9.45 61.27 38.59
N LYS A 9 -9.16 60.27 39.44
CA LYS A 9 -7.87 59.55 39.41
C LYS A 9 -7.71 58.72 38.14
N VAL A 10 -8.76 58.03 37.71
CA VAL A 10 -8.76 57.22 36.48
C VAL A 10 -8.63 58.12 35.24
N GLU A 11 -9.33 59.25 35.20
CA GLU A 11 -9.24 60.21 34.10
C GLU A 11 -7.85 60.86 34.01
N ASN A 12 -7.27 61.26 35.15
CA ASN A 12 -5.93 61.85 35.17
C ASN A 12 -4.84 60.84 34.79
N PHE A 13 -4.98 59.58 35.25
CA PHE A 13 -4.10 58.49 34.85
C PHE A 13 -4.21 58.19 33.35
N TRP A 14 -5.43 58.15 32.81
CA TRP A 14 -5.68 57.92 31.39
C TRP A 14 -5.10 59.05 30.54
N TYR A 15 -5.28 60.31 30.93
CA TYR A 15 -4.77 61.45 30.16
C TYR A 15 -3.24 61.41 29.97
N HIS A 16 -2.50 61.07 31.02
CA HIS A 16 -1.04 61.01 30.99
C HIS A 16 -0.47 59.69 30.44
N ASN A 17 -1.13 58.56 30.68
CA ASN A 17 -0.57 57.24 30.38
C ASN A 17 -1.32 56.47 29.28
N LYS A 18 -2.33 57.03 28.61
CA LYS A 18 -3.17 56.32 27.61
C LYS A 18 -2.38 55.46 26.63
N PHE A 19 -1.31 55.99 26.03
CA PHE A 19 -0.52 55.24 25.06
C PHE A 19 0.28 54.10 25.70
N THR A 20 0.91 54.35 26.86
CA THR A 20 1.62 53.32 27.64
C THR A 20 0.66 52.22 28.10
N THR A 21 -0.52 52.58 28.60
CA THR A 21 -1.56 51.64 29.03
C THR A 21 -2.04 50.78 27.86
N ILE A 22 -2.23 51.36 26.67
CA ILE A 22 -2.61 50.61 25.46
C ILE A 22 -1.49 49.62 25.07
N VAL A 23 -0.24 50.07 25.01
CA VAL A 23 0.90 49.21 24.63
C VAL A 23 1.09 48.06 25.61
N VAL A 24 1.05 48.33 26.92
CA VAL A 24 1.16 47.29 27.97
C VAL A 24 -0.01 46.31 27.88
N SER A 25 -1.22 46.78 27.60
CA SER A 25 -2.39 45.89 27.45
C SER A 25 -2.24 44.97 26.25
N VAL A 26 -1.75 45.48 25.11
CA VAL A 26 -1.46 44.65 23.92
C VAL A 26 -0.40 43.60 24.23
N PHE A 27 0.71 44.00 24.86
CA PHE A 27 1.74 43.04 25.28
C PHE A 27 1.22 41.99 26.26
N ALA A 28 0.38 42.39 27.24
CA ALA A 28 -0.24 41.47 28.16
C ALA A 28 -1.15 40.46 27.44
N ILE A 29 -1.94 40.92 26.46
CA ILE A 29 -2.76 40.03 25.62
C ILE A 29 -1.87 39.05 24.84
N PHE A 30 -0.78 39.53 24.22
CA PHE A 30 0.16 38.65 23.52
C PHE A 30 0.79 37.61 24.44
N ILE A 31 1.20 38.01 25.65
CA ILE A 31 1.74 37.08 26.65
C ILE A 31 0.69 36.06 27.07
N ILE A 32 -0.56 36.47 27.28
CA ILE A 32 -1.66 35.56 27.61
C ILE A 32 -1.88 34.57 26.46
N ILE A 33 -1.97 35.04 25.21
CA ILE A 33 -2.15 34.18 24.03
C ILE A 33 -0.98 33.21 23.91
N ALA A 34 0.26 33.69 24.02
CA ALA A 34 1.45 32.84 23.95
C ALA A 34 1.50 31.81 25.09
N THR A 35 1.12 32.21 26.30
CA THR A 35 1.05 31.31 27.47
C THR A 35 -0.03 30.25 27.25
N VAL A 36 -1.22 30.63 26.79
CA VAL A 36 -2.29 29.68 26.46
C VAL A 36 -1.83 28.73 25.36
N GLN A 37 -1.22 29.24 24.28
CA GLN A 37 -0.69 28.40 23.19
C GLN A 37 0.39 27.42 23.66
N LEU A 38 1.26 27.82 24.59
CA LEU A 38 2.26 26.93 25.19
C LEU A 38 1.60 25.85 26.05
N PHE A 39 0.52 26.15 26.77
CA PHE A 39 -0.21 25.17 27.59
C PHE A 39 -1.21 24.30 26.78
N THR A 40 -1.59 24.72 25.57
CA THR A 40 -2.49 23.95 24.69
C THR A 40 -1.76 23.19 23.59
N LYS A 41 -0.44 23.35 23.46
CA LYS A 41 0.34 22.58 22.50
C LYS A 41 0.40 21.13 23.02
N LYS A 42 -0.34 20.26 22.36
CA LYS A 42 -0.28 18.82 22.59
C LYS A 42 0.86 18.24 21.78
N GLU A 43 1.56 17.30 22.37
CA GLU A 43 2.64 16.58 21.69
C GLU A 43 2.07 15.22 21.25
N PRO A 44 2.50 14.68 20.11
CA PRO A 44 2.08 13.33 19.73
C PRO A 44 2.72 12.27 20.64
N ASP A 45 1.98 11.20 20.94
CA ASP A 45 2.48 9.99 21.61
C ASP A 45 3.45 9.21 20.73
N ALA A 46 3.20 9.21 19.42
CA ALA A 46 4.03 8.57 18.42
C ALA A 46 3.98 9.30 17.10
N ASN A 47 5.06 9.15 16.31
CA ASN A 47 5.21 9.78 15.02
C ASN A 47 5.42 8.71 13.95
N PHE A 48 4.51 8.69 12.99
CA PHE A 48 4.48 7.77 11.86
C PHE A 48 5.01 8.44 10.60
N LEU A 49 5.78 7.70 9.83
CA LEU A 49 6.14 8.05 8.46
C LEU A 49 5.66 6.93 7.54
N TYR A 50 4.73 7.25 6.65
CA TYR A 50 4.40 6.39 5.52
C TYR A 50 5.21 6.79 4.29
N MET A 51 5.79 5.78 3.63
CA MET A 51 6.48 5.95 2.35
C MET A 51 6.20 4.75 1.45
N GLY A 52 5.43 4.95 0.39
CA GLY A 52 5.05 3.87 -0.51
C GLY A 52 4.20 4.32 -1.69
N PRO A 53 3.78 3.37 -2.56
CA PRO A 53 2.95 3.67 -3.71
C PRO A 53 1.52 4.02 -3.29
N GLY A 54 0.98 5.08 -3.90
CA GLY A 54 -0.39 5.53 -3.66
C GLY A 54 -0.55 6.44 -2.46
N ALA A 55 -1.49 7.38 -2.57
CA ALA A 55 -1.84 8.30 -1.50
C ALA A 55 -2.99 7.72 -0.66
N VAL A 56 -2.85 7.68 0.66
CA VAL A 56 -3.99 7.53 1.56
C VAL A 56 -4.82 8.80 1.41
N ALA A 57 -6.05 8.68 0.90
CA ALA A 57 -6.92 9.86 0.74
C ALA A 57 -7.05 10.61 2.07
N PHE A 58 -7.29 11.94 2.05
CA PHE A 58 -7.40 12.78 3.27
C PHE A 58 -8.39 12.23 4.34
N SER A 59 -9.39 11.43 3.93
CA SER A 59 -10.29 10.72 4.85
C SER A 59 -9.65 9.56 5.59
N GLY A 60 -8.61 8.94 5.04
CA GLY A 60 -7.90 7.80 5.61
C GLY A 60 -6.95 8.16 6.74
N GLU A 61 -6.32 9.35 6.73
CA GLU A 61 -5.48 9.83 7.84
C GLU A 61 -6.29 9.97 9.13
N ALA A 62 -7.45 10.65 9.07
CA ALA A 62 -8.31 10.82 10.24
C ALA A 62 -8.80 9.47 10.79
N LEU A 63 -9.17 8.52 9.91
CA LEU A 63 -9.58 7.18 10.30
C LEU A 63 -8.41 6.40 10.94
N MET A 64 -7.19 6.53 10.42
CA MET A 64 -6.01 5.90 10.99
C MET A 64 -5.70 6.46 12.38
N GLN A 65 -5.79 7.79 12.56
CA GLN A 65 -5.61 8.45 13.85
C GLN A 65 -6.67 8.04 14.89
N GLU A 66 -7.93 7.85 14.47
CA GLU A 66 -8.98 7.32 15.34
C GLU A 66 -8.71 5.85 15.71
N SER A 67 -8.37 5.02 14.73
CA SER A 67 -8.08 3.60 14.93
C SER A 67 -6.88 3.38 15.86
N ILE A 68 -5.78 4.10 15.67
CA ILE A 68 -4.60 3.95 16.53
C ILE A 68 -4.87 4.45 17.96
N ALA A 69 -5.70 5.48 18.14
CA ALA A 69 -6.10 5.94 19.48
C ALA A 69 -6.95 4.88 20.23
N GLU A 70 -7.71 4.05 19.50
CA GLU A 70 -8.42 2.90 20.06
C GLU A 70 -7.45 1.75 20.44
N VAL A 71 -6.44 1.51 19.61
CA VAL A 71 -5.41 0.48 19.82
C VAL A 71 -4.51 0.80 21.01
N MET A 72 -4.12 2.07 21.16
CA MET A 72 -3.27 2.53 22.24
C MET A 72 -3.91 2.22 23.59
N LYS A 73 -3.20 1.52 24.48
CA LYS A 73 -3.74 1.15 25.80
C LYS A 73 -3.93 2.36 26.70
N GLU A 74 -2.98 3.28 26.66
CA GLU A 74 -2.91 4.47 27.50
C GLU A 74 -2.49 5.69 26.68
N ASP A 75 -2.66 6.88 27.26
CA ASP A 75 -1.97 8.09 26.82
C ASP A 75 -0.54 8.03 27.39
N TYR A 76 0.43 7.84 26.50
CA TYR A 76 1.81 7.50 26.87
C TYR A 76 2.64 8.73 27.23
N ASN A 77 2.32 9.88 26.65
CA ASN A 77 2.95 11.15 26.95
C ASN A 77 2.30 11.90 28.14
N LYS A 78 1.10 11.48 28.55
CA LYS A 78 0.30 11.98 29.69
C LYS A 78 -0.19 13.41 29.50
N ASP A 79 -0.45 13.83 28.27
CA ASP A 79 -0.94 15.17 27.94
C ASP A 79 -2.49 15.28 27.95
N GLY A 80 -3.18 14.16 28.14
CA GLY A 80 -4.62 14.05 28.25
C GLY A 80 -5.31 13.56 26.98
N GLU A 81 -4.60 13.36 25.87
CA GLU A 81 -5.13 12.81 24.62
C GLU A 81 -4.24 11.70 24.05
N LYS A 82 -4.86 10.72 23.40
CA LYS A 82 -4.14 9.73 22.60
C LYS A 82 -4.04 10.29 21.19
N TYR A 83 -2.86 10.71 20.79
CA TYR A 83 -2.67 11.35 19.50
C TYR A 83 -1.36 10.90 18.85
N VAL A 84 -1.40 10.68 17.55
CA VAL A 84 -0.20 10.37 16.77
C VAL A 84 -0.05 11.36 15.63
N ASP A 85 1.19 11.74 15.35
CA ASP A 85 1.50 12.52 14.16
C ASP A 85 1.78 11.56 13.01
N TYR A 86 1.34 11.94 11.80
CA TYR A 86 1.45 11.12 10.61
C TYR A 86 1.97 11.96 9.45
N ILE A 87 3.12 11.54 8.91
CA ILE A 87 3.72 12.12 7.73
C ILE A 87 3.57 11.13 6.59
N GLU A 88 2.94 11.57 5.51
CA GLU A 88 2.81 10.77 4.29
C GLU A 88 3.68 11.33 3.18
N LEU A 89 4.48 10.44 2.60
CA LEU A 89 5.26 10.69 1.41
C LEU A 89 4.88 9.66 0.36
N THR A 90 3.98 10.05 -0.55
CA THR A 90 3.59 9.20 -1.66
C THR A 90 4.69 9.17 -2.72
N ALA A 91 5.25 7.99 -2.97
CA ALA A 91 6.11 7.77 -4.13
C ALA A 91 5.26 7.35 -5.33
N LEU A 92 5.62 7.85 -6.52
CA LEU A 92 5.10 7.28 -7.75
C LEU A 92 5.76 5.92 -7.95
N ASP A 93 4.92 4.90 -8.12
CA ASP A 93 5.30 3.53 -8.47
C ASP A 93 6.29 3.55 -9.67
N THR A 94 7.49 3.04 -9.44
CA THR A 94 8.63 3.16 -10.37
C THR A 94 8.61 2.11 -11.49
N ASP A 95 7.75 1.09 -11.39
CA ASP A 95 7.61 0.04 -12.41
C ASP A 95 6.46 0.28 -13.40
N LYS A 96 5.70 1.36 -13.19
CA LYS A 96 4.95 1.95 -14.29
C LYS A 96 5.96 2.74 -15.11
N ASN A 97 6.40 2.14 -16.21
CA ASN A 97 6.78 2.88 -17.40
C ASN A 97 5.60 3.81 -17.74
N PHE A 98 5.52 4.96 -17.07
CA PHE A 98 4.89 6.12 -17.62
C PHE A 98 5.77 6.47 -18.79
N ASP A 99 5.37 5.92 -19.94
CA ASP A 99 5.76 6.39 -21.24
C ASP A 99 5.80 7.93 -21.17
N ASP A 100 6.87 8.53 -21.69
CA ASP A 100 7.10 9.98 -21.74
C ASP A 100 6.02 10.72 -22.59
N THR A 101 4.84 10.14 -22.72
CA THR A 101 3.64 10.75 -23.26
C THR A 101 3.02 11.71 -22.25
N GLU A 102 3.12 12.98 -22.61
CA GLU A 102 2.40 14.10 -22.04
C GLU A 102 0.99 13.74 -21.52
N GLY A 103 0.80 13.99 -20.22
CA GLY A 103 -0.49 14.37 -19.66
C GLY A 103 -1.22 13.28 -18.88
N ASP A 104 -1.01 13.24 -17.56
CA ASP A 104 -2.11 13.47 -16.60
C ASP A 104 -1.59 13.72 -15.16
N PHE A 105 -0.89 14.84 -14.92
CA PHE A 105 -0.72 15.39 -13.57
C PHE A 105 -0.64 16.92 -13.64
N ALA A 106 -1.50 17.61 -12.88
CA ALA A 106 -1.75 19.04 -12.94
C ALA A 106 -0.59 19.96 -12.46
N THR A 107 0.65 19.49 -12.42
CA THR A 107 1.79 20.24 -11.81
C THR A 107 2.99 20.47 -12.73
N GLY A 108 3.02 19.93 -13.96
CA GLY A 108 4.06 20.28 -14.94
C GLY A 108 5.49 19.80 -14.62
N TYR A 109 5.64 18.82 -13.73
CA TYR A 109 6.92 18.17 -13.42
C TYR A 109 7.00 16.78 -14.06
N THR A 110 8.19 16.36 -14.49
CA THR A 110 8.40 14.99 -15.01
C THR A 110 8.47 13.97 -13.85
N SER A 111 8.12 12.71 -14.12
CA SER A 111 8.17 11.60 -13.15
C SER A 111 9.53 11.49 -12.44
N ALA A 112 10.63 11.66 -13.18
CA ALA A 112 11.99 11.64 -12.64
C ALA A 112 12.28 12.79 -11.64
N GLN A 113 11.71 13.98 -11.85
CA GLN A 113 11.88 15.12 -10.93
C GLN A 113 11.08 14.92 -9.64
N VAL A 114 9.87 14.37 -9.75
CA VAL A 114 9.04 14.02 -8.60
C VAL A 114 9.75 12.96 -7.75
N GLN A 115 10.27 11.89 -8.38
CA GLN A 115 11.01 10.83 -7.67
C GLN A 115 12.26 11.32 -6.96
N LYS A 116 13.08 12.14 -7.64
CA LYS A 116 14.26 12.74 -7.01
C LYS A 116 13.88 13.57 -5.79
N THR A 117 12.82 14.37 -5.90
CA THR A 117 12.34 15.23 -4.79
C THR A 117 11.82 14.37 -3.63
N VAL A 118 11.06 13.31 -3.92
CA VAL A 118 10.50 12.40 -2.92
C VAL A 118 11.60 11.62 -2.20
N GLY A 119 12.61 11.12 -2.92
CA GLY A 119 13.79 10.47 -2.33
C GLY A 119 14.65 11.42 -1.48
N GLU A 120 14.88 12.65 -1.95
CA GLU A 120 15.57 13.69 -1.17
C GLU A 120 14.80 14.07 0.09
N THR A 121 13.46 14.13 0.00
CA THR A 121 12.57 14.42 1.14
C THR A 121 12.63 13.27 2.16
N PHE A 122 12.51 12.02 1.72
CA PHE A 122 12.65 10.86 2.59
C PHE A 122 14.00 10.81 3.30
N ALA A 123 15.10 11.07 2.57
CA ALA A 123 16.43 11.17 3.17
C ALA A 123 16.50 12.30 4.22
N ALA A 124 15.84 13.44 3.98
CA ALA A 124 15.75 14.51 4.96
C ALA A 124 14.99 14.09 6.23
N HIS A 125 13.89 13.33 6.11
CA HIS A 125 13.15 12.77 7.26
C HIS A 125 13.99 11.72 8.02
N ILE A 126 14.74 10.86 7.32
CA ILE A 126 15.69 9.93 7.95
C ILE A 126 16.74 10.70 8.77
N ILE A 127 17.30 11.77 8.22
CA ILE A 127 18.31 12.57 8.91
C ILE A 127 17.70 13.33 10.10
N ALA A 128 16.51 13.92 9.92
CA ALA A 128 15.82 14.67 10.95
C ALA A 128 15.39 13.77 12.13
N GLY A 129 14.98 12.53 11.85
CA GLY A 129 14.46 11.61 12.86
C GLY A 129 13.23 12.17 13.58
N ASP A 130 12.36 12.81 12.81
CA ASP A 130 11.07 13.34 13.25
C ASP A 130 10.05 12.23 13.50
N SER A 131 10.07 11.18 12.68
CA SER A 131 9.24 9.98 12.86
C SER A 131 10.04 8.77 13.33
N MET A 132 9.47 7.96 14.22
CA MET A 132 10.13 6.75 14.74
C MET A 132 9.49 5.45 14.25
N ILE A 133 8.18 5.46 13.96
CA ILE A 133 7.48 4.31 13.41
C ILE A 133 7.35 4.49 11.91
N TYR A 134 7.81 3.50 11.16
CA TYR A 134 7.86 3.53 9.70
C TYR A 134 6.86 2.53 9.13
N LEU A 135 6.01 3.01 8.23
CA LEU A 135 5.12 2.23 7.37
C LEU A 135 5.67 2.37 5.95
N ILE A 136 6.53 1.45 5.54
CA ILE A 136 7.32 1.66 4.32
C ILE A 136 7.19 0.49 3.38
N ASP A 137 7.16 0.78 2.09
CA ASP A 137 7.34 -0.25 1.08
C ASP A 137 8.75 -0.84 1.17
N ASP A 138 8.97 -1.88 0.39
CA ASP A 138 10.26 -2.54 0.39
C ASP A 138 11.42 -1.70 -0.17
N SER A 139 11.17 -0.89 -1.21
CA SER A 139 12.23 -0.08 -1.83
C SER A 139 12.81 0.93 -0.83
N PHE A 140 11.96 1.55 -0.01
CA PHE A 140 12.39 2.47 1.05
C PHE A 140 12.85 1.75 2.32
N PHE A 141 12.38 0.53 2.58
CA PHE A 141 12.93 -0.31 3.65
C PHE A 141 14.43 -0.57 3.48
N ASN A 142 14.87 -0.93 2.27
CA ASN A 142 16.29 -1.18 2.01
C ASN A 142 17.14 0.07 2.27
N VAL A 143 16.65 1.26 1.87
CA VAL A 143 17.33 2.54 2.15
C VAL A 143 17.44 2.81 3.65
N ALA A 144 16.36 2.62 4.41
CA ALA A 144 16.37 2.80 5.87
C ALA A 144 17.30 1.78 6.58
N LYS A 145 17.36 0.55 6.06
CA LYS A 145 18.25 -0.49 6.55
C LYS A 145 19.72 -0.18 6.27
N GLU A 146 20.05 0.20 5.04
CA GLU A 146 21.42 0.53 4.62
C GLU A 146 21.98 1.75 5.35
N THR A 147 21.12 2.73 5.66
CA THR A 147 21.49 3.90 6.48
C THR A 147 21.70 3.55 7.96
N GLY A 148 21.35 2.34 8.40
CA GLY A 148 21.58 1.84 9.75
C GLY A 148 20.70 2.50 10.81
N VAL A 149 19.55 3.07 10.42
CA VAL A 149 18.65 3.75 11.37
C VAL A 149 17.65 2.81 12.04
N LEU A 150 17.35 1.66 11.41
CA LEU A 150 16.36 0.72 11.91
C LEU A 150 16.82 0.00 13.18
N MET A 151 15.92 -0.10 14.15
CA MET A 151 16.13 -0.83 15.41
C MET A 151 15.65 -2.28 15.24
N PRO A 152 16.45 -3.29 15.58
CA PRO A 152 16.02 -4.68 15.56
C PRO A 152 14.76 -4.91 16.41
N LEU A 153 13.82 -5.73 15.92
CA LEU A 153 12.58 -6.06 16.65
C LEU A 153 12.88 -6.66 18.02
N LYS A 154 13.92 -7.49 18.11
CA LYS A 154 14.38 -8.07 19.38
C LYS A 154 14.78 -7.02 20.41
N GLU A 155 15.33 -5.89 19.97
CA GLU A 155 15.70 -4.80 20.85
C GLU A 155 14.47 -3.97 21.26
N ALA A 156 13.62 -3.61 20.29
CA ALA A 156 12.40 -2.83 20.56
C ALA A 156 11.40 -3.59 21.45
N LEU A 157 11.20 -4.88 21.18
CA LEU A 157 10.15 -5.70 21.79
C LEU A 157 10.68 -6.59 22.93
N GLY A 158 11.98 -6.88 22.96
CA GLY A 158 12.59 -7.89 23.83
C GLY A 158 12.51 -9.32 23.28
N TYR A 159 11.85 -9.52 22.15
CA TYR A 159 11.71 -10.78 21.43
C TYR A 159 11.56 -10.52 19.92
N THR A 160 11.77 -11.54 19.09
CA THR A 160 11.45 -11.47 17.65
C THR A 160 10.10 -12.15 17.44
N PRO A 161 9.06 -11.45 16.93
CA PRO A 161 7.78 -12.05 16.59
C PRO A 161 7.93 -13.17 15.56
N ASP A 162 7.09 -14.21 15.62
CA ASP A 162 7.13 -15.31 14.65
C ASP A 162 6.74 -14.86 13.23
N ILE A 163 5.92 -13.81 13.14
CA ILE A 163 5.50 -13.13 11.90
C ILE A 163 6.56 -12.14 11.36
N ALA A 164 7.75 -12.10 11.95
CA ALA A 164 8.80 -11.20 11.48
C ALA A 164 9.30 -11.62 10.09
N VAL A 165 9.20 -10.69 9.14
CA VAL A 165 9.72 -10.87 7.78
C VAL A 165 11.24 -10.91 7.80
N ASN A 166 11.84 -10.11 8.68
CA ASN A 166 13.28 -10.05 8.92
C ASN A 166 13.57 -9.52 10.34
N GLU A 167 14.84 -9.24 10.64
CA GLU A 167 15.26 -8.75 11.97
C GLU A 167 14.63 -7.42 12.39
N TYR A 168 14.12 -6.61 11.44
CA TYR A 168 13.68 -5.23 11.66
C TYR A 168 12.18 -4.99 11.44
N ALA A 169 11.48 -5.89 10.73
CA ALA A 169 10.15 -5.60 10.19
C ALA A 169 9.17 -6.78 10.27
N VAL A 170 7.88 -6.42 10.33
CA VAL A 170 6.72 -7.29 10.10
C VAL A 170 5.91 -6.69 8.94
N TYR A 171 5.19 -7.49 8.15
CA TYR A 171 4.20 -6.93 7.24
C TYR A 171 3.03 -6.38 8.05
N LEU A 172 2.53 -5.21 7.65
CA LEU A 172 1.36 -4.61 8.28
C LEU A 172 0.15 -5.53 8.11
N SER A 173 -0.01 -6.14 6.93
CA SER A 173 -1.10 -7.07 6.59
C SER A 173 -1.16 -8.33 7.46
N ASP A 174 -0.03 -8.76 8.05
CA ASP A 174 0.03 -9.88 8.98
C ASP A 174 -0.47 -9.51 10.40
N LEU A 175 -0.69 -8.22 10.66
CA LEU A 175 -1.18 -7.71 11.94
C LEU A 175 -2.68 -7.45 11.91
N ASP A 176 -3.33 -7.73 13.02
CA ASP A 176 -4.77 -7.48 13.17
C ASP A 176 -5.15 -5.99 13.02
N ILE A 177 -4.23 -5.08 13.34
CA ILE A 177 -4.44 -3.64 13.16
C ILE A 177 -4.69 -3.27 11.69
N TYR A 178 -4.22 -4.08 10.73
CA TYR A 178 -4.46 -3.85 9.31
C TYR A 178 -5.95 -3.82 8.96
N TYR A 179 -6.79 -4.56 9.67
CA TYR A 179 -8.23 -4.59 9.40
C TYR A 179 -8.98 -3.37 9.94
N MET A 180 -8.31 -2.51 10.71
CA MET A 180 -8.94 -1.29 11.21
C MET A 180 -9.11 -0.24 10.11
N PRO A 181 -10.15 0.62 10.21
CA PRO A 181 -10.33 1.74 9.31
C PRO A 181 -9.07 2.61 9.19
N GLY A 182 -8.66 2.93 7.97
CA GLY A 182 -7.46 3.72 7.69
C GLY A 182 -6.21 2.85 7.49
N PHE A 183 -6.01 1.83 8.33
CA PHE A 183 -4.90 0.88 8.15
C PHE A 183 -5.13 -0.09 7.00
N ASN A 184 -6.38 -0.45 6.72
CA ASN A 184 -6.76 -1.31 5.59
C ASN A 184 -6.61 -0.63 4.21
N LEU A 185 -6.19 0.63 4.17
CA LEU A 185 -5.94 1.38 2.94
C LEU A 185 -4.50 1.24 2.46
N PHE A 186 -3.59 0.79 3.33
CA PHE A 186 -2.20 0.58 2.96
C PHE A 186 -2.06 -0.66 2.07
N PRO A 187 -1.09 -0.69 1.13
CA PRO A 187 -0.76 -1.90 0.40
C PRO A 187 -0.39 -3.06 1.36
N GLU A 188 -0.75 -4.30 1.01
CA GLU A 188 -0.44 -5.47 1.85
C GLU A 188 1.06 -5.70 2.05
N SER A 189 1.90 -5.24 1.11
CA SER A 189 3.35 -5.32 1.20
C SER A 189 3.98 -4.26 2.11
N THR A 190 3.18 -3.37 2.72
CA THR A 190 3.67 -2.34 3.64
C THR A 190 4.35 -2.98 4.85
N MET A 191 5.61 -2.63 5.09
CA MET A 191 6.37 -3.10 6.25
C MET A 191 6.24 -2.11 7.41
N LEU A 192 5.92 -2.64 8.59
CA LEU A 192 5.95 -1.91 9.85
C LEU A 192 7.33 -2.09 10.51
N CYS A 193 8.04 -0.98 10.68
CA CYS A 193 9.38 -0.94 11.27
C CYS A 193 9.48 0.15 12.35
N ILE A 194 10.52 0.08 13.18
CA ILE A 194 10.85 1.13 14.15
C ILE A 194 12.34 1.46 14.06
N ARG A 195 12.70 2.72 14.30
CA ARG A 195 14.09 3.21 14.23
C ARG A 195 14.64 3.67 15.57
N TYR A 196 15.97 3.78 15.65
CA TYR A 196 16.64 4.46 16.76
C TYR A 196 16.32 5.96 16.76
N PRO A 197 16.20 6.58 17.94
CA PRO A 197 16.00 8.01 18.06
C PRO A 197 17.25 8.79 17.63
N VAL A 198 17.05 9.99 17.07
CA VAL A 198 18.15 10.92 16.79
C VAL A 198 18.48 11.72 18.05
N THR A 199 19.74 11.72 18.45
CA THR A 199 20.21 12.41 19.66
C THR A 199 20.77 13.82 19.40
N LEU A 200 20.73 14.31 18.15
CA LEU A 200 21.47 15.51 17.72
C LEU A 200 20.82 16.84 18.16
N THR A 201 19.51 16.87 18.42
CA THR A 201 18.73 18.13 18.49
C THR A 201 17.94 18.33 19.78
N SER A 202 17.73 17.29 20.60
CA SER A 202 16.88 17.35 21.80
C SER A 202 17.62 16.92 23.07
N GLY A 203 17.07 17.30 24.23
CA GLY A 203 17.61 16.88 25.52
C GLY A 203 17.48 15.36 25.73
N LYS A 204 18.47 14.73 26.37
CA LYS A 204 18.51 13.27 26.57
C LYS A 204 17.20 12.69 27.14
N ALA A 205 16.61 13.35 28.15
CA ALA A 205 15.37 12.89 28.78
C ALA A 205 14.15 12.98 27.83
N GLU A 206 14.12 13.98 26.95
CA GLU A 206 13.06 14.14 25.94
C GLU A 206 13.16 13.05 24.88
N VAL A 207 14.38 12.76 24.42
CA VAL A 207 14.67 11.68 23.47
C VAL A 207 14.27 10.32 24.04
N GLU A 208 14.67 10.02 25.27
CA GLU A 208 14.30 8.77 25.96
C GLU A 208 12.78 8.67 26.19
N ASN A 209 12.11 9.78 26.51
CA ASN A 209 10.66 9.81 26.66
C ASN A 209 9.96 9.51 25.33
N ARG A 210 10.38 10.18 24.25
CA ARG A 210 9.83 9.99 22.91
C ARG A 210 10.03 8.56 22.42
N GLU A 211 11.23 8.01 22.61
CA GLU A 211 11.53 6.61 22.29
C GLU A 211 10.62 5.65 23.04
N ARG A 212 10.47 5.85 24.36
CA ARG A 212 9.59 5.01 25.18
C ARG A 212 8.14 5.05 24.70
N CYS A 213 7.60 6.23 24.40
CA CYS A 213 6.22 6.36 23.92
C CYS A 213 6.04 5.67 22.56
N ASN A 214 6.93 5.90 21.59
CA ASN A 214 6.87 5.26 20.27
C ASN A 214 6.99 3.73 20.35
N ILE A 215 7.91 3.20 21.17
CA ILE A 215 8.01 1.74 21.39
C ILE A 215 6.73 1.17 22.01
N SER A 216 6.05 1.94 22.88
CA SER A 216 4.83 1.48 23.53
C SER A 216 3.65 1.43 22.55
N VAL A 217 3.49 2.46 21.71
CA VAL A 217 2.52 2.46 20.61
C VAL A 217 2.82 1.32 19.64
N PHE A 218 4.08 1.13 19.25
CA PHE A 218 4.51 0.02 18.38
C PHE A 218 4.12 -1.35 18.97
N LYS A 219 4.35 -1.56 20.27
CA LYS A 219 3.92 -2.80 20.97
C LYS A 219 2.41 -2.99 20.98
N ASP A 220 1.66 -1.91 21.14
CA ASP A 220 0.20 -1.98 21.09
C ASP A 220 -0.29 -2.38 19.70
N MET A 221 0.30 -1.84 18.63
CA MET A 221 -0.01 -2.26 17.26
C MET A 221 0.23 -3.75 17.04
N LEU A 222 1.37 -4.28 17.49
CA LEU A 222 1.70 -5.70 17.31
C LEU A 222 0.87 -6.65 18.19
N SER A 223 0.38 -6.16 19.33
CA SER A 223 -0.40 -6.98 20.27
C SER A 223 -1.91 -6.79 20.15
N TYR A 224 -2.35 -5.89 19.28
CA TYR A 224 -3.75 -5.65 19.01
C TYR A 224 -4.39 -6.91 18.42
N VAL A 225 -5.62 -7.17 18.84
CA VAL A 225 -6.44 -8.26 18.30
C VAL A 225 -7.72 -7.64 17.79
N TYR A 226 -8.00 -7.78 16.50
CA TYR A 226 -9.18 -7.19 15.89
C TYR A 226 -10.38 -8.08 16.25
N PRO A 227 -11.39 -7.56 16.98
CA PRO A 227 -12.46 -8.38 17.55
C PRO A 227 -13.32 -9.06 16.49
N ASP A 228 -13.45 -8.41 15.33
CA ASP A 228 -14.15 -8.91 14.15
C ASP A 228 -13.15 -9.24 13.04
N LYS A 229 -11.98 -9.81 13.40
CA LYS A 229 -11.03 -10.36 12.40
C LYS A 229 -11.88 -11.12 11.40
N PRO A 230 -11.88 -10.77 10.10
CA PRO A 230 -12.52 -11.63 9.11
C PRO A 230 -11.88 -12.98 9.37
N VAL A 231 -12.67 -13.89 9.92
CA VAL A 231 -12.23 -15.22 10.35
C VAL A 231 -11.35 -15.68 9.22
N GLU A 232 -10.08 -16.02 9.50
CA GLU A 232 -9.17 -16.61 8.52
C GLU A 232 -10.05 -17.51 7.69
N ILE A 233 -10.34 -17.11 6.44
CA ILE A 233 -11.45 -17.73 5.74
C ILE A 233 -10.98 -19.16 5.67
N VAL A 234 -11.62 -20.05 6.44
CA VAL A 234 -11.50 -21.48 6.24
C VAL A 234 -12.25 -21.61 4.93
N ARG A 235 -11.53 -21.30 3.85
CA ARG A 235 -12.06 -21.27 2.53
C ARG A 235 -12.49 -22.73 2.34
N PRO A 236 -13.79 -22.99 2.18
CA PRO A 236 -14.26 -24.36 2.06
C PRO A 236 -13.42 -25.04 1.00
N ASP A 237 -12.99 -26.29 1.20
CA ASP A 237 -12.13 -26.99 0.24
C ASP A 237 -12.56 -26.65 -1.18
N PRO A 238 -11.63 -26.19 -2.05
CA PRO A 238 -12.02 -25.71 -3.36
C PRO A 238 -12.89 -26.76 -4.02
N ILE A 239 -14.06 -26.35 -4.51
CA ILE A 239 -15.00 -27.24 -5.18
C ILE A 239 -14.77 -27.07 -6.67
N VAL A 240 -14.59 -28.19 -7.37
CA VAL A 240 -14.55 -28.20 -8.84
C VAL A 240 -15.85 -27.57 -9.31
N THR A 241 -15.75 -26.40 -9.93
CA THR A 241 -16.89 -25.69 -10.47
C THR A 241 -17.20 -26.27 -11.84
N SER A 242 -18.42 -26.77 -12.08
CA SER A 242 -18.81 -27.19 -13.41
C SER A 242 -19.10 -25.99 -14.31
N LEU A 243 -19.08 -26.19 -15.63
CA LEU A 243 -19.44 -25.12 -16.58
C LEU A 243 -20.86 -24.57 -16.33
N GLU A 244 -21.80 -25.41 -15.90
CA GLU A 244 -23.16 -24.97 -15.60
C GLU A 244 -23.23 -24.18 -14.28
N ASP A 245 -22.46 -24.58 -13.27
CA ASP A 245 -22.35 -23.81 -12.02
C ASP A 245 -21.71 -22.44 -12.29
N PHE A 246 -20.66 -22.40 -13.12
CA PHE A 246 -20.05 -21.13 -13.54
C PHE A 246 -21.04 -20.20 -14.22
N LYS A 247 -21.92 -20.70 -15.12
CA LYS A 247 -22.94 -19.87 -15.76
C LYS A 247 -23.91 -19.26 -14.76
N ILE A 248 -24.31 -20.02 -13.74
CA ILE A 248 -25.16 -19.53 -12.64
C ILE A 248 -24.42 -18.43 -11.87
N MET A 249 -23.17 -18.71 -11.46
CA MET A 249 -22.35 -17.74 -10.74
C MET A 249 -22.09 -16.47 -11.55
N LEU A 250 -21.85 -16.57 -12.86
CA LEU A 250 -21.63 -15.42 -13.73
C LEU A 250 -22.88 -14.56 -13.85
N LYS A 251 -24.07 -15.17 -13.84
CA LYS A 251 -25.34 -14.45 -13.80
C LYS A 251 -25.49 -13.67 -12.49
N ASP A 252 -25.29 -14.35 -11.35
CA ASP A 252 -25.37 -13.72 -10.03
C ASP A 252 -24.35 -12.57 -9.88
N TYR A 253 -23.10 -12.80 -10.31
CA TYR A 253 -22.05 -11.79 -10.35
C TYR A 253 -22.42 -10.59 -11.22
N SER A 254 -23.06 -10.81 -12.37
CA SER A 254 -23.52 -9.73 -13.25
C SER A 254 -24.59 -8.85 -12.59
N GLU A 255 -25.51 -9.46 -11.84
CA GLU A 255 -26.56 -8.75 -11.11
C GLU A 255 -25.98 -7.96 -9.93
N GLU A 256 -25.09 -8.57 -9.15
CA GLU A 256 -24.43 -7.95 -8.00
C GLU A 256 -23.59 -6.73 -8.43
N LYS A 257 -22.74 -6.90 -9.47
CA LYS A 257 -21.87 -5.83 -9.98
C LYS A 257 -22.60 -4.86 -10.93
N LYS A 258 -23.90 -5.06 -11.18
CA LYS A 258 -24.72 -4.27 -12.12
C LYS A 258 -24.11 -4.19 -13.52
N LEU A 259 -23.55 -5.31 -13.98
CA LEU A 259 -22.96 -5.44 -15.31
C LEU A 259 -24.03 -5.90 -16.31
N SER A 260 -24.09 -5.25 -17.47
CA SER A 260 -24.97 -5.66 -18.56
C SER A 260 -24.36 -6.80 -19.36
N ILE A 261 -24.37 -8.02 -18.81
CA ILE A 261 -23.96 -9.24 -19.51
C ILE A 261 -25.20 -9.90 -20.14
N SER A 262 -25.19 -10.15 -21.46
CA SER A 262 -26.30 -10.81 -22.14
C SER A 262 -26.34 -12.31 -21.88
N GLU A 263 -27.53 -12.92 -21.85
CA GLU A 263 -27.70 -14.38 -21.74
C GLU A 263 -26.91 -15.13 -22.82
N ASP A 264 -26.92 -14.65 -24.07
CA ASP A 264 -26.12 -15.23 -25.17
C ASP A 264 -24.61 -15.28 -24.86
N LEU A 265 -24.09 -14.34 -24.06
CA LEU A 265 -22.69 -14.32 -23.67
C LEU A 265 -22.42 -15.39 -22.61
N ILE A 266 -23.32 -15.53 -21.64
CA ILE A 266 -23.24 -16.55 -20.59
C ILE A 266 -23.34 -17.96 -21.22
N ASP A 267 -24.23 -18.14 -22.19
CA ASP A 267 -24.38 -19.40 -22.91
C ASP A 267 -23.17 -19.73 -23.79
N SER A 268 -22.39 -18.72 -24.21
CA SER A 268 -21.13 -18.90 -24.92
C SER A 268 -19.97 -19.36 -24.03
N ALA A 269 -20.20 -19.52 -22.71
CA ALA A 269 -19.17 -19.90 -21.76
C ALA A 269 -18.47 -21.21 -22.12
N GLN A 270 -17.16 -21.25 -21.93
CA GLN A 270 -16.30 -22.41 -22.17
C GLN A 270 -15.38 -22.62 -20.97
N ASP A 271 -15.10 -23.88 -20.65
CA ASP A 271 -14.08 -24.27 -19.68
C ASP A 271 -12.71 -24.24 -20.35
N LEU A 272 -11.82 -23.42 -19.80
CA LEU A 272 -10.43 -23.27 -20.21
C LEU A 272 -9.46 -23.72 -19.11
N THR A 273 -9.95 -24.43 -18.09
CA THR A 273 -9.13 -24.91 -16.97
C THR A 273 -8.03 -25.84 -17.52
N PRO A 274 -6.74 -25.49 -17.35
CA PRO A 274 -5.65 -26.35 -17.82
C PRO A 274 -5.65 -27.69 -17.09
N GLU A 275 -5.15 -28.73 -17.76
CA GLU A 275 -5.05 -30.07 -17.16
C GLU A 275 -4.18 -30.03 -15.89
N GLY A 276 -4.72 -30.53 -14.77
CA GLY A 276 -4.01 -30.53 -13.48
C GLY A 276 -3.97 -29.17 -12.78
N ALA A 277 -4.64 -28.14 -13.30
CA ALA A 277 -4.64 -26.81 -12.71
C ALA A 277 -5.42 -26.77 -11.41
N PHE A 278 -6.64 -27.31 -11.40
CA PHE A 278 -7.50 -27.32 -10.24
C PHE A 278 -6.84 -28.06 -9.05
N GLU A 279 -6.17 -29.19 -9.29
CA GLU A 279 -5.50 -29.94 -8.23
C GLU A 279 -4.34 -29.18 -7.58
N LYS A 280 -3.77 -28.21 -8.29
CA LYS A 280 -2.64 -27.40 -7.82
C LYS A 280 -3.05 -26.07 -7.21
N THR A 281 -4.04 -25.40 -7.81
CA THR A 281 -4.45 -24.04 -7.45
C THR A 281 -5.79 -23.99 -6.73
N GLY A 282 -6.62 -25.04 -6.85
CA GLY A 282 -8.01 -25.03 -6.40
C GLY A 282 -8.93 -24.19 -7.29
N ALA A 283 -8.47 -23.73 -8.45
CA ALA A 283 -9.21 -22.80 -9.29
C ALA A 283 -9.59 -23.39 -10.65
N ASN A 284 -10.76 -22.98 -11.15
CA ASN A 284 -11.21 -23.23 -12.51
C ASN A 284 -11.07 -21.96 -13.35
N VAL A 285 -10.87 -22.13 -14.67
CA VAL A 285 -10.76 -21.02 -15.61
C VAL A 285 -11.85 -21.15 -16.65
N PHE A 286 -12.63 -20.09 -16.85
CA PHE A 286 -13.71 -20.05 -17.82
C PHE A 286 -13.59 -18.84 -18.73
N LYS A 287 -14.21 -18.92 -19.89
CA LYS A 287 -14.29 -17.80 -20.84
C LYS A 287 -15.70 -17.63 -21.35
N ALA A 288 -16.24 -16.43 -21.26
CA ALA A 288 -17.53 -16.05 -21.84
C ALA A 288 -17.30 -14.89 -22.81
N GLY A 289 -17.56 -15.12 -24.10
CA GLY A 289 -17.12 -14.25 -25.19
C GLY A 289 -15.62 -13.98 -25.15
N ASN A 290 -15.25 -12.70 -25.00
CA ASN A 290 -13.85 -12.25 -24.98
C ASN A 290 -13.31 -11.99 -23.57
N VAL A 291 -14.05 -12.38 -22.53
CA VAL A 291 -13.65 -12.17 -21.13
C VAL A 291 -13.32 -13.50 -20.50
N THR A 292 -12.21 -13.55 -19.77
CA THR A 292 -11.75 -14.73 -19.06
C THR A 292 -11.91 -14.52 -17.56
N TYR A 293 -12.35 -15.58 -16.89
CA TYR A 293 -12.74 -15.60 -15.49
C TYR A 293 -11.99 -16.72 -14.79
N ILE A 294 -11.46 -16.44 -13.61
CA ILE A 294 -11.03 -17.46 -12.66
C ILE A 294 -12.15 -17.62 -11.64
N VAL A 295 -12.56 -18.86 -11.39
CA VAL A 295 -13.41 -19.21 -10.25
C VAL A 295 -12.53 -19.83 -9.18
N TYR A 296 -12.49 -19.21 -8.01
CA TYR A 296 -11.69 -19.69 -6.89
C TYR A 296 -12.47 -19.45 -5.59
N TYR A 297 -12.77 -20.52 -4.85
CA TYR A 297 -13.59 -20.48 -3.63
C TYR A 297 -14.93 -19.74 -3.79
N GLU A 298 -15.68 -20.10 -4.83
CA GLU A 298 -16.98 -19.50 -5.16
C GLU A 298 -16.93 -17.99 -5.55
N GLU A 299 -15.74 -17.42 -5.67
CA GLU A 299 -15.54 -16.04 -6.13
C GLU A 299 -15.09 -15.99 -7.59
N ILE A 300 -15.53 -14.94 -8.30
CA ILE A 300 -15.18 -14.69 -9.71
C ILE A 300 -14.14 -13.57 -9.81
N TYR A 301 -12.99 -13.88 -10.40
CA TYR A 301 -11.95 -12.92 -10.76
C TYR A 301 -11.88 -12.76 -12.26
N VAL A 302 -11.85 -11.52 -12.75
CA VAL A 302 -11.73 -11.23 -14.19
C VAL A 302 -10.25 -11.00 -14.51
N ILE A 303 -9.70 -11.74 -15.48
CA ILE A 303 -8.29 -11.65 -15.87
C ILE A 303 -8.11 -11.25 -17.34
N GLY A 304 -6.96 -10.66 -17.67
CA GLY A 304 -6.65 -10.19 -19.03
C GLY A 304 -7.60 -9.07 -19.46
N LYS A 305 -8.05 -8.26 -18.50
CA LYS A 305 -9.09 -7.26 -18.70
C LYS A 305 -8.58 -6.11 -19.56
N ASN A 306 -8.92 -6.12 -20.85
CA ASN A 306 -8.70 -4.98 -21.72
C ASN A 306 -9.71 -4.94 -22.89
N ILE A 307 -10.03 -3.73 -23.37
CA ILE A 307 -11.10 -3.52 -24.35
C ILE A 307 -10.68 -4.06 -25.73
N GLY A 308 -11.54 -4.87 -26.33
CA GLY A 308 -11.54 -5.12 -27.78
C GLY A 308 -10.67 -6.27 -28.30
N GLY A 309 -9.90 -6.96 -27.44
CA GLY A 309 -9.18 -8.18 -27.82
C GLY A 309 -9.97 -9.46 -27.57
N ASN A 310 -9.29 -10.61 -27.65
CA ASN A 310 -9.89 -11.94 -27.45
C ASN A 310 -9.79 -12.44 -26.00
N GLY A 311 -9.37 -11.59 -25.05
CA GLY A 311 -9.09 -12.01 -23.67
C GLY A 311 -7.88 -12.95 -23.62
N VAL A 312 -7.89 -13.87 -22.65
CA VAL A 312 -6.83 -14.89 -22.50
C VAL A 312 -6.79 -15.81 -23.71
N THR A 313 -5.58 -16.03 -24.22
CA THR A 313 -5.26 -16.86 -25.39
C THR A 313 -4.52 -18.13 -25.03
N ASP A 314 -3.72 -18.11 -23.96
CA ASP A 314 -3.00 -19.28 -23.45
C ASP A 314 -2.78 -19.12 -21.94
N ILE A 315 -2.74 -20.21 -21.19
CA ILE A 315 -2.63 -20.20 -19.73
C ILE A 315 -1.92 -21.46 -19.21
N GLU A 316 -1.02 -21.27 -18.27
CA GLU A 316 -0.17 -22.31 -17.68
C GLU A 316 -0.09 -22.14 -16.16
N VAL A 317 0.15 -23.25 -15.47
CA VAL A 317 0.27 -23.28 -14.00
C VAL A 317 1.73 -23.29 -13.59
N CYS A 318 2.16 -22.30 -12.81
CA CYS A 318 3.53 -22.17 -12.34
C CYS A 318 3.59 -21.72 -10.88
N ASN A 319 4.70 -21.98 -10.20
CA ASN A 319 5.00 -21.41 -8.89
C ASN A 319 6.17 -20.46 -9.11
N PHE A 320 5.84 -19.22 -9.46
CA PHE A 320 6.83 -18.25 -9.93
C PHE A 320 7.60 -17.61 -8.78
N ASP A 321 6.99 -17.51 -7.60
CA ASP A 321 7.57 -16.82 -6.45
C ASP A 321 8.25 -17.73 -5.44
N GLY A 322 8.08 -19.03 -5.60
CA GLY A 322 8.66 -20.03 -4.72
C GLY A 322 7.95 -20.09 -3.37
N ASP A 323 6.71 -19.60 -3.25
CA ASP A 323 5.94 -19.61 -2.00
C ASP A 323 5.22 -20.95 -1.71
N ASP A 324 5.57 -21.98 -2.49
CA ASP A 324 4.93 -23.31 -2.53
C ASP A 324 3.43 -23.32 -2.91
N LYS A 325 2.89 -22.18 -3.37
CA LYS A 325 1.58 -22.10 -4.03
C LYS A 325 1.76 -21.99 -5.54
N PHE A 326 0.73 -22.43 -6.25
CA PHE A 326 0.71 -22.38 -7.70
C PHE A 326 -0.21 -21.26 -8.17
N ASP A 327 0.23 -20.60 -9.23
CA ASP A 327 -0.35 -19.45 -9.88
C ASP A 327 -0.63 -19.70 -11.35
N PHE A 328 -1.33 -18.75 -11.97
CA PHE A 328 -1.54 -18.76 -13.41
C PHE A 328 -0.68 -17.73 -14.09
N ILE A 329 0.14 -18.18 -15.04
CA ILE A 329 0.71 -17.31 -16.07
C ILE A 329 -0.12 -17.46 -17.34
N PHE A 330 -0.48 -16.35 -17.96
CA PHE A 330 -1.32 -16.37 -19.14
C PHE A 330 -0.94 -15.28 -20.14
N THR A 331 -1.21 -15.55 -21.42
CA THR A 331 -1.16 -14.55 -22.48
C THR A 331 -2.57 -14.09 -22.80
N TYR A 332 -2.73 -12.83 -23.17
CA TYR A 332 -4.01 -12.28 -23.56
C TYR A 332 -3.84 -11.25 -24.67
N THR A 333 -4.92 -10.92 -25.35
CA THR A 333 -4.94 -9.89 -26.39
C THR A 333 -5.87 -8.76 -26.05
N TYR A 334 -5.52 -7.55 -26.50
CA TYR A 334 -6.33 -6.34 -26.41
C TYR A 334 -6.19 -5.46 -27.65
N LYS A 335 -7.09 -4.50 -27.80
CA LYS A 335 -6.97 -3.50 -28.87
C LYS A 335 -6.31 -2.22 -28.36
N SER A 336 -5.33 -1.76 -29.12
CA SER A 336 -4.76 -0.42 -29.00
C SER A 336 -4.92 0.29 -30.35
N GLY A 337 -5.92 1.17 -30.42
CA GLY A 337 -6.40 1.72 -31.69
C GLY A 337 -6.94 0.63 -32.61
N ASP A 338 -6.43 0.56 -33.85
CA ASP A 338 -6.79 -0.47 -34.83
C ASP A 338 -5.96 -1.76 -34.71
N ASN A 339 -4.93 -1.75 -33.85
CA ASN A 339 -4.01 -2.88 -33.69
C ASN A 339 -4.48 -3.83 -32.59
N THR A 340 -4.28 -5.14 -32.81
CA THR A 340 -4.39 -6.15 -31.74
C THR A 340 -2.99 -6.37 -31.17
N ILE A 341 -2.85 -6.18 -29.86
CA ILE A 341 -1.62 -6.41 -29.12
C ILE A 341 -1.82 -7.62 -28.22
N SER A 342 -0.84 -8.50 -28.18
CA SER A 342 -0.73 -9.58 -27.22
C SER A 342 0.20 -9.17 -26.09
N SER A 343 -0.15 -9.55 -24.87
CA SER A 343 0.68 -9.37 -23.68
C SER A 343 0.61 -10.62 -22.81
N ALA A 344 1.37 -10.62 -21.73
CA ALA A 344 1.38 -11.67 -20.73
C ALA A 344 1.15 -11.10 -19.34
N SER A 345 0.52 -11.88 -18.47
CA SER A 345 0.25 -11.51 -17.09
C SER A 345 0.26 -12.75 -16.22
N VAL A 346 0.32 -12.51 -14.92
CA VAL A 346 0.31 -13.53 -13.90
C VAL A 346 -0.81 -13.23 -12.92
N PHE A 347 -1.64 -14.22 -12.60
CA PHE A 347 -2.59 -14.12 -11.50
C PHE A 347 -1.98 -14.79 -10.28
N ASP A 348 -1.67 -13.97 -9.28
CA ASP A 348 -1.06 -14.36 -8.01
C ASP A 348 -2.18 -14.70 -7.02
N PHE A 349 -2.29 -15.97 -6.61
CA PHE A 349 -3.31 -16.42 -5.66
C PHE A 349 -2.96 -16.07 -4.20
N GLY A 350 -1.70 -15.74 -3.90
CA GLY A 350 -1.30 -15.21 -2.60
C GLY A 350 -1.87 -13.81 -2.40
N ALA A 351 -1.67 -12.93 -3.39
CA ALA A 351 -2.13 -11.54 -3.38
C ALA A 351 -3.51 -11.33 -4.03
N MET A 352 -4.12 -12.39 -4.56
CA MET A 352 -5.44 -12.40 -5.21
C MET A 352 -5.58 -11.34 -6.32
N LYS A 353 -4.52 -11.14 -7.12
CA LYS A 353 -4.45 -10.05 -8.11
C LYS A 353 -3.68 -10.43 -9.37
N GLU A 354 -4.05 -9.80 -10.47
CA GLU A 354 -3.31 -9.84 -11.73
C GLU A 354 -2.09 -8.89 -11.67
N LYS A 355 -0.91 -9.42 -12.01
CA LYS A 355 0.36 -8.72 -12.18
C LYS A 355 0.72 -8.70 -13.66
N PHE A 356 0.84 -7.50 -14.23
CA PHE A 356 1.18 -7.31 -15.64
C PHE A 356 2.65 -7.56 -15.90
N LEU A 357 2.98 -8.30 -16.95
CA LEU A 357 4.36 -8.48 -17.39
C LEU A 357 4.70 -7.39 -18.40
N SER A 358 5.88 -6.79 -18.28
CA SER A 358 6.38 -5.78 -19.23
C SER A 358 6.77 -6.44 -20.55
N PHE A 359 5.77 -6.89 -21.30
CA PHE A 359 5.92 -7.51 -22.59
C PHE A 359 4.68 -7.26 -23.46
N GLU A 360 4.90 -6.74 -24.66
CA GLU A 360 3.88 -6.53 -25.66
C GLU A 360 4.38 -7.03 -27.01
N SER A 361 3.49 -7.65 -27.77
CA SER A 361 3.78 -8.12 -29.12
C SER A 361 2.59 -7.83 -30.04
N PRO A 362 2.82 -7.36 -31.28
CA PRO A 362 1.75 -7.25 -32.28
C PRO A 362 1.25 -8.62 -32.77
N SER A 363 1.92 -9.69 -32.34
CA SER A 363 1.68 -11.07 -32.76
C SER A 363 1.06 -11.90 -31.64
N PRO A 364 0.29 -12.95 -31.94
CA PRO A 364 -0.20 -13.90 -30.94
C PRO A 364 0.95 -14.48 -30.10
N LEU A 365 0.69 -14.68 -28.82
CA LEU A 365 1.66 -15.26 -27.89
C LEU A 365 1.20 -16.62 -27.40
N MET A 366 2.14 -17.56 -27.37
CA MET A 366 1.97 -18.89 -26.77
C MET A 366 2.96 -19.09 -25.65
N LEU A 367 2.53 -19.81 -24.62
CA LEU A 367 3.33 -20.19 -23.48
C LEU A 367 3.72 -21.66 -23.60
N LYS A 368 4.89 -21.97 -23.05
CA LYS A 368 5.30 -23.35 -22.80
C LYS A 368 6.02 -23.43 -21.48
N ARG A 369 5.43 -24.14 -20.53
CA ARG A 369 6.08 -24.42 -19.26
C ARG A 369 7.31 -25.32 -19.47
N ILE A 370 8.45 -24.91 -18.91
CA ILE A 370 9.65 -25.76 -18.79
C ILE A 370 9.67 -26.42 -17.41
N ASN A 371 9.50 -25.61 -16.37
CA ASN A 371 9.37 -26.02 -14.97
C ASN A 371 8.69 -24.90 -14.17
N ASP A 372 8.61 -25.04 -12.85
CA ASP A 372 7.89 -24.08 -12.00
C ASP A 372 8.45 -22.66 -12.06
N ALA A 373 9.75 -22.50 -12.27
CA ALA A 373 10.44 -21.21 -12.34
C ALA A 373 10.73 -20.74 -13.78
N LYS A 374 10.38 -21.51 -14.82
CA LYS A 374 10.78 -21.23 -16.21
C LYS A 374 9.71 -21.55 -17.23
N PHE A 375 9.54 -20.62 -18.17
CA PHE A 375 8.66 -20.78 -19.30
C PHE A 375 9.29 -20.18 -20.57
N GLU A 376 8.83 -20.66 -21.72
CA GLU A 376 9.16 -20.08 -23.01
C GLU A 376 7.92 -19.36 -23.51
N MET A 377 8.08 -18.15 -24.05
CA MET A 377 7.03 -17.50 -24.80
C MET A 377 7.43 -17.43 -26.26
N TYR A 378 6.47 -17.70 -27.12
CA TYR A 378 6.63 -17.73 -28.56
C TYR A 378 5.75 -16.68 -29.18
N SER A 379 6.32 -15.85 -30.05
CA SER A 379 5.57 -14.94 -30.91
C SER A 379 5.72 -15.35 -32.38
N PHE A 380 4.68 -15.07 -33.17
CA PHE A 380 4.61 -15.42 -34.60
C PHE A 380 4.74 -14.17 -35.47
N ASN A 381 5.78 -14.05 -36.28
CA ASN A 381 5.77 -13.00 -37.30
C ASN A 381 4.89 -13.38 -38.51
N GLU A 382 4.64 -12.43 -39.41
CA GLU A 382 3.79 -12.63 -40.61
C GLU A 382 4.29 -13.74 -41.54
N ASP A 383 5.59 -14.09 -41.46
CA ASP A 383 6.23 -15.16 -42.25
C ASP A 383 6.16 -16.55 -41.56
N GLY A 384 5.54 -16.65 -40.38
CA GLY A 384 5.46 -17.88 -39.59
C GLY A 384 6.78 -18.30 -38.93
N ILE A 385 7.74 -17.39 -38.85
CA ILE A 385 9.02 -17.59 -38.15
C ILE A 385 8.80 -17.33 -36.66
N TYR A 386 9.18 -18.31 -35.85
CA TYR A 386 9.13 -18.23 -34.39
C TYR A 386 10.20 -17.27 -33.87
N GLN A 387 9.78 -16.19 -33.21
CA GLN A 387 10.66 -15.55 -32.24
C GLN A 387 10.44 -16.22 -30.89
N LYS A 388 11.48 -16.92 -30.45
CA LYS A 388 11.50 -17.62 -29.18
C LYS A 388 12.16 -16.70 -28.17
N HIS A 389 11.42 -16.35 -27.13
CA HIS A 389 11.96 -15.64 -25.99
C HIS A 389 11.93 -16.58 -24.79
N LEU A 390 13.10 -16.80 -24.19
CA LEU A 390 13.21 -17.61 -22.98
C LEU A 390 13.04 -16.68 -21.78
N TYR A 391 12.07 -17.01 -20.94
CA TYR A 391 11.79 -16.28 -19.72
C TYR A 391 12.13 -17.15 -18.52
N THR A 392 12.90 -16.58 -17.61
CA THR A 392 13.05 -17.15 -16.27
C THR A 392 12.27 -16.23 -15.35
N ALA A 393 11.25 -16.77 -14.70
CA ALA A 393 10.64 -16.12 -13.56
C ALA A 393 11.60 -16.34 -12.39
N THR A 394 12.19 -15.26 -11.90
CA THR A 394 12.90 -15.26 -10.63
C THR A 394 12.17 -14.32 -9.70
N SER A 395 11.66 -14.82 -8.60
CA SER A 395 11.25 -13.99 -7.48
C SER A 395 12.48 -13.55 -6.69
N ASP A 396 12.58 -12.25 -6.46
CA ASP A 396 13.52 -11.65 -5.52
C ASP A 396 12.90 -11.43 -4.12
N GLY A 397 11.72 -12.00 -3.88
CA GLY A 397 10.94 -11.82 -2.68
C GLY A 397 10.07 -10.56 -2.67
N LYS A 398 10.05 -9.74 -3.74
CA LYS A 398 9.13 -8.60 -3.91
C LYS A 398 8.37 -8.63 -5.21
N ASP A 399 9.03 -8.97 -6.32
CA ASP A 399 8.44 -8.97 -7.65
C ASP A 399 8.82 -10.20 -8.48
N ILE A 400 7.98 -10.49 -9.48
CA ILE A 400 8.27 -11.50 -10.49
C ILE A 400 9.19 -10.86 -11.52
N ILE A 401 10.50 -10.98 -11.32
CA ILE A 401 11.44 -10.51 -12.34
C ILE A 401 11.47 -11.54 -13.45
N ILE A 402 10.91 -11.15 -14.58
CA ILE A 402 10.91 -11.95 -15.80
C ILE A 402 12.11 -11.52 -16.65
N VAL A 403 13.20 -12.26 -16.51
CA VAL A 403 14.42 -11.98 -17.28
C VAL A 403 14.27 -12.54 -18.68
N ILE A 404 14.20 -11.65 -19.67
CA ILE A 404 14.30 -12.01 -21.08
C ILE A 404 15.74 -12.40 -21.37
N LYS A 405 15.96 -13.66 -21.75
CA LYS A 405 17.17 -14.03 -22.47
C LYS A 405 16.77 -14.28 -23.91
N ASP A 406 17.10 -13.32 -24.78
CA ASP A 406 17.05 -13.56 -26.22
C ASP A 406 18.02 -14.71 -26.53
N VAL A 407 17.51 -15.74 -27.22
CA VAL A 407 18.26 -16.95 -27.61
C VAL A 407 18.50 -16.94 -29.11
#